data_AF-A0A7C5C143-F1
#
_entry.id   AF-A0A7C5C143-F1
#
_cell.length_a   1.000
_cell.length_b   1.000
_cell.length_c   1.000
_cell.angle_alpha   90.00
_cell.angle_beta   90.00
_cell.angle_gamma   90.00
#
_symmetry.space_group_name_H-M   'P 1'
#
loop_
_entity.id
_entity.type
_entity.pdbx_description
1 polymer ?
#
loop_
_entity_poly.entity_id
_entity_poly.type
_entity_poly.pdbx_seq_one_letter_code
_entity_poly.pdbx_strand_id
1 'polypeptide(L)'
;MSGHTAINAPGALIQEGKAILGIEFGSTRIKASLISSDSTPLAAGSYEWENQLVNGIWTYDLDEVWKGTAGCYASLVKNVREQYGVELRSVAALGFSGMMHGYIVLDRAGKLLTPFRTWRNNITGEACDTLTPLFNFAIPQRWSIAHLYQSILENQDHVGKIDYLTTLAGYVHYRLTGKRVMGIGEASGMFPIDPNTGTYDQRMVDQFDALVAPKGYPWKLKQILPQVLVAGDRAGELTPEGAKLLDPSGKLQSGIPLCPPEGDAGTGMV
;
A
#
# COMPACT_ATOMS: atom_id res chain seq x y z
N MET A 1 -29.49 8.77 35.83
CA MET A 1 -28.05 9.06 35.99
C MET A 1 -27.44 9.17 34.61
N SER A 2 -27.38 10.39 34.10
CA SER A 2 -26.91 10.76 32.77
C SER A 2 -25.38 10.86 32.77
N GLY A 3 -24.70 9.86 32.20
CA GLY A 3 -23.30 9.98 31.84
C GLY A 3 -23.18 10.68 30.49
N HIS A 4 -23.20 12.02 30.48
CA HIS A 4 -22.64 12.77 29.36
C HIS A 4 -21.12 12.62 29.45
N THR A 5 -20.55 11.73 28.64
CA THR A 5 -19.12 11.72 28.35
C THR A 5 -18.78 13.11 27.82
N ALA A 6 -17.91 13.83 28.53
CA ALA A 6 -17.39 15.10 28.04
C ALA A 6 -16.78 14.85 26.66
N ILE A 7 -17.36 15.48 25.63
CA ILE A 7 -16.72 15.54 24.32
C ILE A 7 -15.44 16.34 24.55
N ASN A 8 -14.30 15.65 24.62
CA ASN A 8 -13.01 16.32 24.64
C ASN A 8 -12.99 17.25 23.41
N ALA A 9 -12.72 18.54 23.63
CA ALA A 9 -12.63 19.49 22.53
C ALA A 9 -11.65 18.93 21.47
N PRO A 10 -11.94 19.02 20.15
CA PRO A 10 -11.14 18.41 19.09
C PRO A 10 -9.61 18.57 19.25
N GLY A 11 -9.14 19.74 19.67
CA GLY A 11 -7.72 19.99 19.95
C GLY A 11 -7.14 19.13 21.09
N ALA A 12 -7.89 18.89 22.17
CA ALA A 12 -7.45 18.02 23.28
C ALA A 12 -7.34 16.56 22.84
N LEU A 13 -8.32 16.07 22.06
CA LEU A 13 -8.28 14.72 21.49
C LEU A 13 -7.03 14.51 20.62
N ILE A 14 -6.68 15.50 19.80
CA ILE A 14 -5.46 15.49 18.98
C ILE A 14 -4.19 15.49 19.85
N GLN A 15 -4.12 16.36 20.87
CA GLN A 15 -2.96 16.42 21.78
C GLN A 15 -2.74 15.13 22.57
N GLU A 16 -3.82 14.46 22.96
CA GLU A 16 -3.80 13.17 23.64
C GLU A 16 -3.45 12.00 22.70
N GLY A 17 -3.28 12.24 21.39
CA GLY A 17 -2.96 11.22 20.41
C GLY A 17 -4.11 10.23 20.16
N LYS A 18 -5.36 10.65 20.38
CA LYS A 18 -6.55 9.78 20.25
C LYS A 18 -7.20 9.81 18.86
N ALA A 19 -6.72 10.68 17.97
CA ALA A 19 -7.21 10.75 16.59
C ALA A 19 -6.70 9.57 15.76
N ILE A 20 -7.36 9.27 14.65
CA ILE A 20 -6.99 8.22 13.69
C ILE A 20 -6.61 8.91 12.37
N LEU A 21 -5.49 8.50 11.78
CA LEU A 21 -4.98 9.05 10.52
C LEU A 21 -5.11 8.04 9.38
N GLY A 22 -5.77 8.43 8.30
CA GLY A 22 -5.76 7.71 7.03
C GLY A 22 -5.04 8.53 5.95
N ILE A 23 -4.22 7.89 5.12
CA ILE A 23 -3.58 8.52 3.95
C ILE A 23 -3.84 7.66 2.70
N GLU A 24 -4.45 8.26 1.69
CA GLU A 24 -4.80 7.63 0.42
C GLU A 24 -3.90 8.13 -0.71
N PHE A 25 -3.28 7.20 -1.43
CA PHE A 25 -2.52 7.43 -2.65
C PHE A 25 -3.41 7.31 -3.90
N GLY A 26 -4.16 8.36 -4.19
CA GLY A 26 -5.00 8.44 -5.38
C GLY A 26 -4.22 8.71 -6.67
N SER A 27 -4.89 8.62 -7.81
CA SER A 27 -4.25 8.71 -9.14
C SER A 27 -3.76 10.11 -9.55
N THR A 28 -4.23 11.18 -8.90
CA THR A 28 -3.81 12.57 -9.16
C THR A 28 -3.57 13.37 -7.89
N ARG A 29 -3.83 12.77 -6.72
CA ARG A 29 -3.66 13.41 -5.42
C ARG A 29 -3.42 12.38 -4.33
N ILE A 30 -2.53 12.72 -3.39
CA ILE A 30 -2.41 12.04 -2.09
C ILE A 30 -3.27 12.83 -1.10
N LYS A 31 -4.16 12.15 -0.38
CA LYS A 31 -5.10 12.77 0.57
C LYS A 31 -4.86 12.20 1.96
N ALA A 32 -4.92 13.05 2.98
CA ALA A 32 -4.86 12.65 4.38
C ALA A 32 -6.15 13.08 5.08
N SER A 33 -6.68 12.22 5.94
CA SER A 33 -7.84 12.48 6.80
C SER A 33 -7.50 12.14 8.24
N LEU A 34 -7.71 13.10 9.14
CA LEU A 34 -7.60 12.91 10.57
C LEU A 34 -9.01 12.93 11.15
N ILE A 35 -9.40 11.84 11.82
CA ILE A 35 -10.74 11.65 12.37
C ILE A 35 -10.69 11.30 13.86
N SER A 36 -11.77 11.53 14.58
CA SER A 36 -11.98 10.97 15.93
C SER A 36 -12.50 9.53 15.86
N SER A 37 -12.58 8.85 17.00
CA SER A 37 -13.08 7.47 17.11
C SER A 37 -14.55 7.29 16.73
N ASP A 38 -15.34 8.36 16.68
CA ASP A 38 -16.73 8.39 16.19
C ASP A 38 -16.82 8.83 14.71
N SER A 39 -15.69 8.82 14.00
CA SER A 39 -15.55 9.21 12.60
C SER A 39 -15.80 10.69 12.29
N THR A 40 -15.85 11.56 13.31
CA THR A 40 -15.92 13.01 13.06
C THR A 40 -14.63 13.49 12.38
N PRO A 41 -14.71 14.16 11.22
CA PRO A 41 -13.54 14.76 10.58
C PRO A 41 -12.96 15.88 11.43
N LEU A 42 -11.65 15.83 11.69
CA LEU A 42 -10.92 16.83 12.47
C LEU A 42 -10.04 17.71 11.57
N ALA A 43 -9.29 17.09 10.65
CA ALA A 43 -8.41 17.83 9.75
C ALA A 43 -8.18 17.03 8.46
N ALA A 44 -7.76 17.73 7.41
CA ALA A 44 -7.40 17.11 6.14
C ALA A 44 -6.09 17.68 5.61
N GLY A 45 -5.39 16.86 4.82
CA GLY A 45 -4.19 17.23 4.08
C GLY A 45 -4.25 16.75 2.65
N SER A 46 -3.50 17.39 1.77
CA SER A 46 -3.42 16.99 0.37
C SER A 46 -2.07 17.34 -0.25
N TYR A 47 -1.71 16.58 -1.29
CA TYR A 47 -0.58 16.83 -2.16
C TYR A 47 -0.94 16.40 -3.59
N GLU A 48 -0.74 17.27 -4.57
CA GLU A 48 -1.00 16.97 -5.98
C GLU A 48 0.22 16.32 -6.62
N TRP A 49 -0.02 15.31 -7.44
CA TRP A 49 1.02 14.54 -8.12
C TRP A 49 0.45 13.90 -9.39
N GLU A 50 1.33 13.48 -10.28
CA GLU A 50 0.94 12.86 -11.55
C GLU A 50 1.91 11.74 -11.94
N ASN A 51 1.37 10.73 -12.62
CA ASN A 51 2.21 9.69 -13.21
C ASN A 51 2.90 10.22 -14.47
N GLN A 52 3.99 9.56 -14.81
CA GLN A 52 4.77 9.83 -16.01
C GLN A 52 4.76 8.59 -16.91
N LEU A 53 4.80 8.81 -18.22
CA LEU A 53 5.04 7.75 -19.19
C LEU A 53 6.52 7.71 -19.54
N VAL A 54 7.28 6.81 -18.90
CA VAL A 54 8.72 6.68 -19.09
C VAL A 54 9.00 5.37 -19.81
N ASN A 55 9.60 5.44 -21.00
CA ASN A 55 9.90 4.27 -21.83
C ASN A 55 8.69 3.35 -22.06
N GLY A 56 7.50 3.93 -22.26
CA GLY A 56 6.25 3.19 -22.46
C GLY A 56 5.61 2.63 -21.18
N ILE A 57 6.18 2.90 -20.01
CA ILE A 57 5.64 2.48 -18.71
C ILE A 57 5.06 3.67 -17.96
N TRP A 58 3.78 3.59 -17.60
CA TRP A 58 3.15 4.53 -16.67
C TRP A 58 3.66 4.29 -15.25
N THR A 59 4.35 5.26 -14.68
CA THR A 59 5.09 5.12 -13.41
C THR A 59 4.98 6.36 -12.52
N TYR A 60 5.27 6.17 -11.24
CA TYR A 60 5.63 7.23 -10.29
C TYR A 60 7.05 6.96 -9.82
N ASP A 61 7.88 8.00 -9.78
CA ASP A 61 9.17 7.90 -9.10
C ASP A 61 8.95 7.67 -7.60
N LEU A 62 9.71 6.76 -6.99
CA LEU A 62 9.56 6.45 -5.57
C LEU A 62 10.01 7.62 -4.67
N ASP A 63 10.88 8.50 -5.15
CA ASP A 63 11.23 9.73 -4.44
C ASP A 63 10.05 10.70 -4.44
N GLU A 64 9.28 10.78 -5.54
CA GLU A 64 8.05 11.59 -5.59
C GLU A 64 6.94 10.97 -4.71
N VAL A 65 6.87 9.64 -4.58
CA VAL A 65 5.99 8.99 -3.59
C VAL A 65 6.29 9.51 -2.18
N TRP A 66 7.57 9.53 -1.78
CA TRP A 66 7.95 9.98 -0.42
C TRP A 66 7.80 11.49 -0.23
N LYS A 67 8.19 12.29 -1.21
CA LYS A 67 7.97 13.74 -1.21
C LYS A 67 6.49 14.09 -1.10
N GLY A 68 5.64 13.39 -1.86
CA GLY A 68 4.20 13.59 -1.82
C GLY A 68 3.56 13.12 -0.52
N THR A 69 4.02 11.99 0.03
CA THR A 69 3.58 11.49 1.35
C THR A 69 3.88 12.52 2.44
N ALA A 70 5.13 12.98 2.52
CA ALA A 70 5.56 13.98 3.49
C ALA A 70 4.87 15.33 3.28
N GLY A 71 4.69 15.76 2.03
CA GLY A 71 3.97 16.99 1.69
C GLY A 71 2.50 16.94 2.09
N CYS A 72 1.82 15.80 1.87
CA CYS A 72 0.44 15.58 2.28
C CYS A 72 0.29 15.61 3.81
N TYR A 73 1.19 14.94 4.53
CA TYR A 73 1.23 14.98 5.99
C TYR A 73 1.53 16.38 6.53
N ALA A 74 2.47 17.11 5.94
CA ALA A 74 2.78 18.48 6.33
C ALA A 74 1.57 19.43 6.13
N SER A 75 0.83 19.23 5.03
CA SER A 75 -0.43 19.93 4.75
C SER A 75 -1.48 19.66 5.83
N LEU A 76 -1.64 18.39 6.26
CA LEU A 76 -2.52 18.01 7.37
C LEU A 76 -2.10 18.68 8.69
N VAL A 77 -0.81 18.61 9.05
CA VAL A 77 -0.29 19.21 10.30
C VAL A 77 -0.50 20.72 10.32
N LYS A 78 -0.32 21.40 9.18
CA LYS A 78 -0.63 22.82 9.04
C LYS A 78 -2.11 23.08 9.31
N ASN A 79 -3.01 22.30 8.71
CA ASN A 79 -4.44 22.42 8.94
C ASN A 79 -4.84 22.19 10.41
N VAL A 80 -4.26 21.20 11.09
CA VAL A 80 -4.45 20.97 12.53
C VAL A 80 -4.05 22.21 13.35
N ARG A 81 -2.88 22.80 13.06
CA ARG A 81 -2.40 24.00 13.76
C ARG A 81 -3.31 25.21 13.52
N GLU A 82 -3.75 25.43 12.29
CA GLU A 82 -4.63 26.54 11.94
C GLU A 82 -6.01 26.43 12.59
N GLN A 83 -6.59 25.22 12.65
CA GLN A 83 -7.92 25.02 13.22
C GLN A 83 -7.94 24.97 14.75
N TYR A 84 -6.92 24.37 15.37
CA TYR A 84 -6.98 24.02 16.79
C TYR A 84 -5.83 24.61 17.62
N GLY A 85 -4.82 25.22 17.01
CA GLY A 85 -3.67 25.77 17.73
C GLY A 85 -2.79 24.72 18.43
N VAL A 86 -2.94 23.44 18.06
CA VAL A 86 -2.21 22.32 18.66
C VAL A 86 -1.24 21.67 17.67
N GLU A 87 -0.30 20.88 18.19
CA GLU A 87 0.67 20.13 17.40
C GLU A 87 0.33 18.64 17.37
N LEU A 88 0.27 18.07 16.17
CA LEU A 88 0.09 16.64 15.98
C LEU A 88 1.42 15.92 16.26
N ARG A 89 1.47 15.15 17.36
CA ARG A 89 2.66 14.40 17.78
C ARG A 89 2.47 12.89 17.74
N SER A 90 1.23 12.42 17.83
CA SER A 90 0.88 11.01 17.76
C SER A 90 -0.58 10.86 17.33
N VAL A 91 -0.95 9.67 16.90
CA VAL A 91 -2.32 9.25 16.60
C VAL A 91 -2.54 7.84 17.15
N ALA A 92 -3.79 7.49 17.42
CA ALA A 92 -4.16 6.20 18.00
C ALA A 92 -3.94 5.06 17.02
N ALA A 93 -4.12 5.33 15.73
CA ALA A 93 -3.87 4.39 14.64
C ALA A 93 -3.58 5.15 13.34
N LEU A 94 -2.86 4.46 12.45
CA LEU A 94 -2.51 4.94 11.12
C LEU A 94 -2.89 3.90 10.07
N GLY A 95 -3.51 4.33 8.97
CA GLY A 95 -3.87 3.46 7.85
C GLY A 95 -3.51 4.09 6.51
N PHE A 96 -3.28 3.24 5.52
CA PHE A 96 -3.01 3.67 4.16
C PHE A 96 -3.88 2.91 3.17
N SER A 97 -4.28 3.61 2.12
CA SER A 97 -4.80 2.98 0.91
C SER A 97 -4.14 3.57 -0.32
N GLY A 98 -4.20 2.87 -1.44
CA GLY A 98 -3.68 3.37 -2.70
C GLY A 98 -4.42 2.84 -3.89
N MET A 99 -4.17 3.46 -5.05
CA MET A 99 -4.64 2.95 -6.32
C MET A 99 -4.30 1.46 -6.44
N MET A 100 -5.34 0.63 -6.57
CA MET A 100 -5.16 -0.81 -6.62
C MET A 100 -4.25 -1.23 -7.77
N HIS A 101 -3.68 -2.42 -7.61
CA HIS A 101 -2.82 -3.09 -8.59
C HIS A 101 -1.42 -2.48 -8.72
N GLY A 102 -0.68 -3.01 -9.70
CA GLY A 102 0.64 -2.56 -10.07
C GLY A 102 1.75 -3.54 -9.75
N TYR A 103 2.97 -3.17 -10.11
CA TYR A 103 4.14 -4.03 -10.05
C TYR A 103 5.33 -3.24 -9.49
N ILE A 104 5.53 -3.37 -8.18
CA ILE A 104 6.74 -2.92 -7.48
C ILE A 104 7.50 -4.16 -7.06
N VAL A 105 8.68 -4.33 -7.62
CA VAL A 105 9.58 -5.44 -7.30
C VAL A 105 10.86 -4.90 -6.70
N LEU A 106 11.22 -5.43 -5.53
CA LEU A 106 12.41 -5.05 -4.78
C LEU A 106 13.38 -6.23 -4.71
N ASP A 107 14.67 -5.90 -4.64
CA ASP A 107 15.71 -6.85 -4.28
C ASP A 107 15.81 -7.04 -2.76
N ARG A 108 16.74 -7.91 -2.32
CA ARG A 108 17.01 -8.18 -0.90
C ARG A 108 17.44 -6.94 -0.10
N ALA A 109 18.01 -5.93 -0.76
CA ALA A 109 18.40 -4.67 -0.12
C ALA A 109 17.23 -3.66 -0.07
N GLY A 110 16.05 -4.04 -0.59
CA GLY A 110 14.89 -3.17 -0.67
C GLY A 110 14.95 -2.15 -1.81
N LYS A 111 15.86 -2.32 -2.78
CA LYS A 111 15.99 -1.43 -3.94
C LYS A 111 15.03 -1.84 -5.03
N LEU A 112 14.41 -0.84 -5.67
CA LEU A 112 13.55 -1.04 -6.83
C LEU A 112 14.33 -1.65 -8.01
N LEU A 113 13.81 -2.74 -8.55
CA LEU A 113 14.45 -3.54 -9.59
C LEU A 113 14.09 -3.11 -11.03
N THR A 114 12.92 -2.50 -11.21
CA THR A 114 12.41 -1.94 -12.47
C THR A 114 11.41 -0.83 -12.14
N PRO A 115 11.18 0.17 -13.02
CA PRO A 115 10.19 1.21 -12.76
C PRO A 115 8.84 0.64 -12.30
N PHE A 116 8.24 1.29 -11.30
CA PHE A 116 6.91 0.92 -10.81
C PHE A 116 5.91 0.95 -11.96
N ARG A 117 5.28 -0.19 -12.25
CA ARG A 117 4.21 -0.25 -13.25
C ARG A 117 2.88 -0.02 -12.54
N THR A 118 2.27 1.14 -12.78
CA THR A 118 0.94 1.47 -12.25
C THR A 118 -0.18 0.65 -12.91
N TRP A 119 -1.40 0.77 -12.37
CA TRP A 119 -2.63 0.19 -12.90
C TRP A 119 -2.95 0.53 -14.37
N ARG A 120 -2.35 1.61 -14.92
CA ARG A 120 -2.57 2.04 -16.31
C ARG A 120 -1.85 1.15 -17.34
N ASN A 121 -0.94 0.28 -16.90
CA ASN A 121 -0.14 -0.54 -17.80
C ASN A 121 -0.89 -1.81 -18.21
N ASN A 122 -1.62 -1.76 -19.32
CA ASN A 122 -2.24 -2.93 -19.96
C ASN A 122 -1.34 -3.47 -21.07
N ILE A 123 -0.18 -4.03 -20.67
CA ILE A 123 0.88 -4.48 -21.59
C ILE A 123 1.21 -5.97 -21.44
N THR A 124 0.31 -6.74 -20.82
CA THR A 124 0.58 -8.14 -20.41
C THR A 124 -0.40 -9.12 -21.06
N GLY A 125 -0.82 -8.85 -22.29
CA GLY A 125 -1.83 -9.65 -22.99
C GLY A 125 -1.46 -11.13 -23.07
N GLU A 126 -0.24 -11.43 -23.53
CA GLU A 126 0.27 -12.80 -23.64
C GLU A 126 0.29 -13.54 -22.30
N ALA A 127 0.67 -12.82 -21.23
CA ALA A 127 0.60 -13.37 -19.89
C ALA A 127 -0.83 -13.73 -19.47
N CYS A 128 -1.80 -12.86 -19.74
CA CYS A 128 -3.21 -13.09 -19.42
C CYS A 128 -3.80 -14.25 -20.23
N ASP A 129 -3.43 -14.38 -21.51
CA ASP A 129 -3.86 -15.46 -22.40
C ASP A 129 -3.38 -16.84 -21.90
N THR A 130 -2.26 -16.87 -21.18
CA THR A 130 -1.76 -18.09 -20.54
C THR A 130 -2.36 -18.32 -19.15
N LEU A 131 -2.34 -17.31 -18.28
CA LEU A 131 -2.70 -17.46 -16.87
C LEU A 131 -4.20 -17.64 -16.65
N THR A 132 -5.04 -16.99 -17.45
CA THR A 132 -6.50 -17.09 -17.33
C THR A 132 -7.01 -18.53 -17.48
N PRO A 133 -6.68 -19.25 -18.56
CA PRO A 133 -7.08 -20.66 -18.70
C PRO A 133 -6.37 -21.58 -17.69
N LEU A 134 -5.10 -21.32 -17.34
CA LEU A 134 -4.37 -22.12 -16.36
C LEU A 134 -5.05 -22.15 -14.99
N PHE A 135 -5.46 -20.98 -14.52
CA PHE A 135 -6.11 -20.83 -13.22
C PHE A 135 -7.61 -21.13 -13.26
N ASN A 136 -8.21 -21.13 -14.46
CA ASN A 136 -9.65 -21.07 -14.67
C ASN A 136 -10.28 -19.87 -13.93
N PHE A 137 -9.61 -18.71 -14.05
CA PHE A 137 -9.96 -17.48 -13.35
C PHE A 137 -9.53 -16.29 -14.23
N ALA A 138 -10.38 -15.27 -14.41
CA ALA A 138 -10.05 -14.12 -15.23
C ALA A 138 -8.89 -13.31 -14.62
N ILE A 139 -7.75 -13.20 -15.33
CA ILE A 139 -6.60 -12.42 -14.87
C ILE A 139 -6.51 -11.10 -15.66
N PRO A 140 -6.82 -9.95 -15.05
CA PRO A 140 -6.65 -8.63 -15.67
C PRO A 140 -5.18 -8.29 -15.93
N GLN A 141 -4.91 -7.59 -17.04
CA GLN A 141 -3.54 -7.24 -17.44
C GLN A 141 -2.78 -6.37 -16.44
N ARG A 142 -3.51 -5.55 -15.68
CA ARG A 142 -2.92 -4.66 -14.66
C ARG A 142 -2.51 -5.37 -13.37
N TRP A 143 -2.86 -6.65 -13.19
CA TRP A 143 -2.54 -7.39 -11.96
C TRP A 143 -1.04 -7.69 -11.86
N SER A 144 -0.55 -7.75 -10.62
CA SER A 144 0.86 -8.01 -10.33
C SER A 144 1.35 -9.33 -10.93
N ILE A 145 0.54 -10.38 -10.88
CA ILE A 145 0.89 -11.69 -11.45
C ILE A 145 1.01 -11.66 -12.99
N ALA A 146 0.18 -10.87 -13.67
CA ALA A 146 0.26 -10.70 -15.12
C ALA A 146 1.56 -9.98 -15.51
N HIS A 147 1.92 -8.92 -14.77
CA HIS A 147 3.20 -8.23 -14.96
C HIS A 147 4.42 -9.10 -14.66
N LEU A 148 4.36 -9.93 -13.60
CA LEU A 148 5.42 -10.87 -13.27
C LEU A 148 5.63 -11.86 -14.42
N TYR A 149 4.55 -12.49 -14.88
CA TYR A 149 4.64 -13.50 -15.92
C TYR A 149 5.02 -12.91 -17.28
N GLN A 150 4.53 -11.70 -17.63
CA GLN A 150 4.99 -10.99 -18.83
C GLN A 150 6.50 -10.74 -18.78
N SER A 151 7.04 -10.33 -17.63
CA SER A 151 8.49 -10.15 -17.48
C SER A 151 9.28 -11.46 -17.54
N ILE A 152 8.68 -12.60 -17.17
CA ILE A 152 9.26 -13.93 -17.36
C ILE A 152 9.29 -14.31 -18.84
N LEU A 153 8.21 -14.07 -19.58
CA LEU A 153 8.11 -14.35 -21.02
C LEU A 153 9.15 -13.54 -21.81
N GLU A 154 9.32 -12.27 -21.46
CA GLU A 154 10.30 -11.37 -22.05
C GLU A 154 11.74 -11.58 -21.55
N ASN A 155 11.96 -12.53 -20.63
CA ASN A 155 13.26 -12.83 -20.02
C ASN A 155 13.95 -11.58 -19.43
N GLN A 156 13.20 -10.71 -18.74
CA GLN A 156 13.78 -9.51 -18.16
C GLN A 156 14.75 -9.83 -17.01
N ASP A 157 15.95 -9.24 -17.03
CA ASP A 157 17.07 -9.52 -16.12
C ASP A 157 16.75 -9.41 -14.62
N HIS A 158 15.73 -8.63 -14.27
CA HIS A 158 15.39 -8.33 -12.89
C HIS A 158 14.63 -9.47 -12.20
N VAL A 159 13.99 -10.36 -12.96
CA VAL A 159 13.04 -11.35 -12.43
C VAL A 159 13.70 -12.32 -11.45
N GLY A 160 14.92 -12.78 -11.75
CA GLY A 160 15.66 -13.68 -10.86
C GLY A 160 16.16 -13.01 -9.57
N LYS A 161 16.07 -11.67 -9.47
CA LYS A 161 16.56 -10.87 -8.33
C LYS A 161 15.44 -10.46 -7.37
N ILE A 162 14.18 -10.78 -7.70
CA ILE A 162 13.01 -10.39 -6.91
C ILE A 162 13.09 -11.07 -5.54
N ASP A 163 13.02 -10.25 -4.51
CA ASP A 163 12.89 -10.67 -3.12
C ASP A 163 11.52 -10.30 -2.54
N TYR A 164 10.90 -9.23 -3.08
CA TYR A 164 9.57 -8.79 -2.68
C TYR A 164 8.83 -8.18 -3.86
N LEU A 165 7.62 -8.67 -4.13
CA LEU A 165 6.66 -8.15 -5.10
C LEU A 165 5.46 -7.59 -4.34
N THR A 166 5.13 -6.33 -4.57
CA THR A 166 4.03 -5.63 -3.89
C THR A 166 3.40 -4.57 -4.80
N THR A 167 2.32 -3.94 -4.33
CA THR A 167 1.73 -2.72 -4.88
C THR A 167 2.24 -1.48 -4.12
N LEU A 168 1.77 -0.30 -4.52
CA LEU A 168 2.14 0.97 -3.88
C LEU A 168 1.78 1.00 -2.39
N ALA A 169 0.57 0.58 -2.04
CA ALA A 169 0.10 0.57 -0.65
C ALA A 169 0.98 -0.35 0.21
N GLY A 170 1.27 -1.57 -0.27
CA GLY A 170 2.16 -2.50 0.43
C GLY A 170 3.63 -2.04 0.47
N TYR A 171 4.11 -1.30 -0.53
CA TYR A 171 5.46 -0.71 -0.53
C TYR A 171 5.59 0.37 0.55
N VAL A 172 4.65 1.32 0.60
CA VAL A 172 4.65 2.37 1.63
C VAL A 172 4.55 1.75 3.01
N HIS A 173 3.61 0.82 3.21
CA HIS A 173 3.45 0.11 4.48
C HIS A 173 4.71 -0.62 4.93
N TYR A 174 5.36 -1.35 4.01
CA TYR A 174 6.63 -2.03 4.28
C TYR A 174 7.71 -1.04 4.72
N ARG A 175 7.83 0.10 4.04
CA ARG A 175 8.84 1.12 4.36
C ARG A 175 8.57 1.85 5.67
N LEU A 176 7.31 1.92 6.12
CA LEU A 176 6.94 2.52 7.40
C LEU A 176 7.07 1.55 8.58
N THR A 177 6.82 0.26 8.37
CA THR A 177 6.66 -0.74 9.46
C THR A 177 7.69 -1.87 9.46
N GLY A 178 8.41 -2.05 8.36
CA GLY A 178 9.23 -3.24 8.09
C GLY A 178 8.42 -4.52 7.82
N LYS A 179 7.08 -4.45 7.77
CA LYS A 179 6.20 -5.63 7.57
C LYS A 179 5.82 -5.79 6.09
N ARG A 180 6.01 -7.00 5.56
CA ARG A 180 5.60 -7.42 4.21
C ARG A 180 4.18 -7.99 4.25
N VAL A 181 3.21 -7.12 4.52
CA VAL A 181 1.81 -7.48 4.69
C VAL A 181 0.90 -6.62 3.83
N MET A 182 -0.29 -7.12 3.54
CA MET A 182 -1.28 -6.44 2.71
C MET A 182 -2.70 -6.79 3.15
N GLY A 183 -3.61 -5.83 3.07
CA GLY A 183 -5.04 -6.06 3.26
C GLY A 183 -5.63 -6.92 2.15
N ILE A 184 -6.65 -7.70 2.47
CA ILE A 184 -7.27 -8.66 1.54
C ILE A 184 -7.85 -7.98 0.29
N GLY A 185 -8.34 -6.75 0.42
CA GLY A 185 -8.86 -5.96 -0.71
C GLY A 185 -7.76 -5.71 -1.73
N GLU A 186 -6.63 -5.14 -1.29
CA GLU A 186 -5.47 -4.90 -2.16
C GLU A 186 -4.85 -6.20 -2.69
N ALA A 187 -4.70 -7.22 -1.84
CA ALA A 187 -4.11 -8.50 -2.22
C ALA A 187 -4.88 -9.21 -3.33
N SER A 188 -6.21 -9.09 -3.34
CA SER A 188 -7.08 -9.62 -4.39
C SER A 188 -6.83 -8.99 -5.77
N GLY A 189 -6.21 -7.80 -5.81
CA GLY A 189 -5.76 -7.14 -7.03
C GLY A 189 -4.35 -7.54 -7.48
N MET A 190 -3.65 -8.39 -6.74
CA MET A 190 -2.33 -8.93 -7.08
C MET A 190 -2.39 -10.36 -7.64
N PHE A 191 -3.12 -11.23 -6.94
CA PHE A 191 -3.26 -12.66 -7.21
C PHE A 191 -4.60 -13.18 -6.64
N PRO A 192 -5.21 -14.23 -7.22
CA PRO A 192 -6.47 -14.78 -6.71
C PRO A 192 -6.44 -15.19 -5.23
N ILE A 193 -7.52 -14.87 -4.51
CA ILE A 193 -7.73 -15.18 -3.09
C ILE A 193 -8.73 -16.34 -2.97
N ASP A 194 -8.43 -17.31 -2.11
CA ASP A 194 -9.39 -18.34 -1.70
C ASP A 194 -10.33 -17.78 -0.62
N PRO A 195 -11.64 -17.70 -0.89
CA PRO A 195 -12.60 -17.11 0.03
C PRO A 195 -12.77 -17.90 1.34
N ASN A 196 -12.39 -19.18 1.38
CA ASN A 196 -12.51 -20.00 2.59
C ASN A 196 -11.36 -19.77 3.57
N THR A 197 -10.18 -19.41 3.06
CA THR A 197 -8.96 -19.26 3.86
C THR A 197 -8.55 -17.80 4.04
N GLY A 198 -9.10 -16.87 3.26
CA GLY A 198 -8.78 -15.45 3.35
C GLY A 198 -7.35 -15.11 2.92
N THR A 199 -6.74 -15.97 2.09
CA THR A 199 -5.37 -15.79 1.59
C THR A 199 -5.25 -16.30 0.14
N TYR A 200 -4.07 -16.22 -0.46
CA TYR A 200 -3.86 -16.64 -1.85
C TYR A 200 -4.27 -18.09 -2.10
N ASP A 201 -4.98 -18.34 -3.21
CA ASP A 201 -5.42 -19.66 -3.63
C ASP A 201 -4.20 -20.58 -3.86
N GLN A 202 -4.04 -21.58 -2.98
CA GLN A 202 -2.87 -22.46 -2.99
C GLN A 202 -2.76 -23.29 -4.28
N ARG A 203 -3.89 -23.74 -4.84
CA ARG A 203 -3.88 -24.50 -6.09
C ARG A 203 -3.32 -23.65 -7.22
N MET A 204 -3.75 -22.39 -7.31
CA MET A 204 -3.25 -21.47 -8.35
C MET A 204 -1.78 -21.10 -8.12
N VAL A 205 -1.35 -20.95 -6.85
CA VAL A 205 0.07 -20.76 -6.51
C VAL A 205 0.91 -21.94 -7.03
N ASP A 206 0.48 -23.17 -6.75
CA ASP A 206 1.19 -24.38 -7.17
C ASP A 206 1.24 -24.51 -8.70
N GLN A 207 0.14 -24.17 -9.39
CA GLN A 207 0.08 -24.12 -10.85
C GLN A 207 1.08 -23.11 -11.43
N PHE A 208 1.18 -21.91 -10.84
CA PHE A 208 2.14 -20.90 -11.28
C PHE A 208 3.58 -21.35 -11.05
N ASP A 209 3.89 -21.86 -9.85
CA ASP A 209 5.22 -22.36 -9.52
C ASP A 209 5.65 -23.52 -10.43
N ALA A 210 4.72 -24.38 -10.84
CA ALA A 210 4.98 -25.45 -11.81
C ALA A 210 5.21 -24.89 -13.23
N LEU A 211 4.42 -23.91 -13.66
CA LEU A 211 4.56 -23.24 -14.96
C LEU A 211 5.96 -22.63 -15.12
N VAL A 212 6.48 -21.97 -14.08
CA VAL A 212 7.77 -21.26 -14.13
C VAL A 212 8.96 -22.09 -13.68
N ALA A 213 8.75 -23.31 -13.18
CA ALA A 213 9.83 -24.19 -12.68
C ALA A 213 11.00 -24.38 -13.67
N PRO A 214 10.78 -24.58 -14.99
CA PRO A 214 11.88 -24.72 -15.96
C PRO A 214 12.80 -23.49 -16.06
N LYS A 215 12.37 -22.32 -15.59
CA LYS A 215 13.18 -21.09 -15.60
C LYS A 215 14.22 -21.05 -14.47
N GLY A 216 14.08 -21.89 -13.44
CA GLY A 216 15.09 -22.05 -12.39
C GLY A 216 15.29 -20.83 -11.48
N TYR A 217 14.25 -19.98 -11.30
CA TYR A 217 14.33 -18.84 -10.38
C TYR A 217 14.53 -19.29 -8.92
N PRO A 218 15.25 -18.50 -8.10
CA PRO A 218 15.62 -18.89 -6.74
C PRO A 218 14.49 -18.71 -5.71
N TRP A 219 13.29 -18.33 -6.17
CA TRP A 219 12.13 -18.03 -5.35
C TRP A 219 10.92 -18.87 -5.76
N LYS A 220 9.98 -19.01 -4.84
CA LYS A 220 8.61 -19.47 -5.07
C LYS A 220 7.64 -18.31 -4.92
N LEU A 221 6.50 -18.36 -5.61
CA LEU A 221 5.58 -17.23 -5.67
C LEU A 221 5.19 -16.72 -4.27
N LYS A 222 4.85 -17.64 -3.36
CA LYS A 222 4.50 -17.30 -1.96
C LYS A 222 5.61 -16.65 -1.15
N GLN A 223 6.88 -16.79 -1.55
CA GLN A 223 8.02 -16.21 -0.82
C GLN A 223 8.22 -14.72 -1.15
N ILE A 224 7.79 -14.30 -2.34
CA ILE A 224 7.96 -12.91 -2.81
C ILE A 224 6.68 -12.08 -2.61
N LEU A 225 5.52 -12.70 -2.44
CA LEU A 225 4.26 -12.00 -2.18
C LEU A 225 4.12 -11.57 -0.70
N PRO A 226 3.36 -10.49 -0.41
CA PRO A 226 3.06 -10.11 0.97
C PRO A 226 2.15 -11.13 1.65
N GLN A 227 2.23 -11.21 2.98
CA GLN A 227 1.21 -11.93 3.75
C GLN A 227 -0.11 -11.16 3.71
N VAL A 228 -1.21 -11.88 3.43
CA VAL A 228 -2.57 -11.32 3.44
C VAL A 228 -3.09 -11.24 4.88
N LEU A 229 -3.67 -10.10 5.23
CA LEU A 229 -4.36 -9.82 6.49
C LEU A 229 -5.79 -9.31 6.21
N VAL A 230 -6.69 -9.42 7.18
CA VAL A 230 -8.06 -8.91 7.06
C VAL A 230 -8.23 -7.58 7.76
N ALA A 231 -9.26 -6.82 7.37
CA ALA A 231 -9.58 -5.54 7.98
C ALA A 231 -9.72 -5.66 9.51
N GLY A 232 -9.06 -4.75 10.24
CA GLY A 232 -9.03 -4.75 11.71
C GLY A 232 -7.84 -5.50 12.32
N ASP A 233 -7.10 -6.30 11.55
CA ASP A 233 -5.87 -6.94 12.04
C ASP A 233 -4.77 -5.91 12.37
N ARG A 234 -3.83 -6.32 13.21
CA ARG A 234 -2.62 -5.55 13.48
C ARG A 234 -1.58 -5.82 12.39
N ALA A 235 -1.18 -4.80 11.64
CA ALA A 235 -0.27 -4.92 10.50
C ALA A 235 1.13 -4.34 10.75
N GLY A 236 1.45 -3.98 11.98
CA GLY A 236 2.75 -3.45 12.37
C GLY A 236 2.64 -2.18 13.20
N GLU A 237 3.78 -1.55 13.42
CA GLU A 237 3.90 -0.26 14.11
C GLU A 237 4.80 0.66 13.28
N LEU A 238 4.55 1.96 13.36
CA LEU A 238 5.38 2.97 12.70
C LEU A 238 6.78 2.95 13.31
N THR A 239 7.78 2.60 12.49
CA THR A 239 9.18 2.60 12.91
C THR A 239 9.72 4.04 13.07
N PRO A 240 10.83 4.26 13.81
CA PRO A 240 11.50 5.56 13.84
C PRO A 240 11.90 6.07 12.45
N GLU A 241 12.37 5.18 11.57
CA GLU A 241 12.71 5.50 10.19
C GLU A 241 11.45 5.84 9.37
N GLY A 242 10.38 5.07 9.54
CA GLY A 242 9.08 5.33 8.92
C GLY A 242 8.48 6.67 9.33
N ALA A 243 8.57 7.03 10.62
CA ALA A 243 8.11 8.32 11.11
C ALA A 243 8.84 9.49 10.43
N LYS A 244 10.14 9.35 10.13
CA LYS A 244 10.91 10.36 9.38
C LYS A 244 10.56 10.43 7.90
N LEU A 245 10.14 9.32 7.29
CA LEU A 245 9.63 9.32 5.91
C LEU A 245 8.31 10.09 5.81
N LEU A 246 7.44 9.96 6.82
CA LEU A 246 6.14 10.64 6.87
C LEU A 246 6.26 12.10 7.35
N ASP A 247 7.09 12.34 8.36
CA ASP A 247 7.35 13.65 8.95
C ASP A 247 8.85 13.94 9.04
N PRO A 248 9.45 14.54 8.00
CA PRO A 248 10.86 14.93 8.02
C PRO A 248 11.23 15.92 9.13
N SER A 249 10.26 16.60 9.75
CA SER A 249 10.51 17.50 10.88
C SER A 249 10.76 16.77 12.20
N GLY A 250 10.44 15.47 12.27
CA GLY A 250 10.69 14.61 13.43
C GLY A 250 9.76 14.86 14.62
N LYS A 251 8.56 15.43 14.39
CA LYS A 251 7.61 15.75 15.46
C LYS A 251 6.64 14.59 15.73
N LEU A 252 6.30 13.83 14.69
CA LEU A 252 5.52 12.60 14.80
C LEU A 252 6.33 11.51 15.53
N GLN A 253 5.71 10.91 16.54
CA GLN A 253 6.27 9.80 17.29
C GLN A 253 6.15 8.48 16.53
N SER A 254 7.14 7.60 16.71
CA SER A 254 7.06 6.19 16.30
C SER A 254 6.22 5.36 17.27
N GLY A 255 5.95 4.10 16.94
CA GLY A 255 5.19 3.15 17.79
C GLY A 255 3.67 3.21 17.56
N ILE A 256 3.20 4.06 16.65
CA ILE A 256 1.79 4.14 16.26
C ILE A 256 1.41 2.81 15.58
N PRO A 257 0.32 2.13 15.98
CA PRO A 257 -0.11 0.89 15.33
C PRO A 257 -0.69 1.17 13.94
N LEU A 258 -0.42 0.28 12.98
CA LEU A 258 -1.00 0.34 11.65
C LEU A 258 -1.96 -0.84 11.39
N CYS A 259 -3.06 -0.54 10.70
CA CYS A 259 -3.92 -1.55 10.08
C CYS A 259 -3.34 -2.02 8.73
N PRO A 260 -3.84 -3.12 8.13
CA PRO A 260 -3.34 -3.59 6.85
C PRO A 260 -3.55 -2.53 5.76
N PRO A 261 -2.58 -2.35 4.84
CA PRO A 261 -2.75 -1.40 3.75
C PRO A 261 -3.76 -1.93 2.74
N GLU A 262 -4.70 -1.09 2.31
CA GLU A 262 -5.84 -1.50 1.47
C GLU A 262 -5.87 -0.81 0.10
N GLY A 263 -6.77 -1.28 -0.76
CA GLY A 263 -7.03 -0.70 -2.07
C GLY A 263 -8.06 0.41 -2.05
N ASP A 264 -7.86 1.42 -2.90
CA ASP A 264 -8.75 2.58 -3.03
C ASP A 264 -10.20 2.21 -3.40
N ALA A 265 -10.41 1.15 -4.19
CA ALA A 265 -11.76 0.69 -4.52
C ALA A 265 -12.56 0.22 -3.29
N GLY A 266 -11.87 -0.38 -2.31
CA GLY A 266 -12.48 -0.81 -1.05
C GLY A 266 -12.65 0.35 -0.07
N THR A 267 -11.65 1.22 0.05
CA THR A 267 -11.69 2.33 1.02
C THR A 267 -12.50 3.54 0.56
N GLY A 268 -12.61 3.79 -0.75
CA GLY A 268 -13.43 4.86 -1.29
C GLY A 268 -14.94 4.60 -1.19
N MET A 269 -15.32 3.38 -0.80
CA MET A 269 -16.69 2.93 -0.57
C MET A 269 -17.07 2.88 0.93
N VAL A 270 -16.12 3.14 1.84
CA VAL A 270 -16.27 3.05 3.31
C VAL A 270 -16.26 4.42 3.96
#